data_AF-A0A2A2QJN8-F1
#
_entry.id   AF-A0A2A2QJN8-F1
#
_cell.length_a   1.000
_cell.length_b   1.000
_cell.length_c   1.000
_cell.angle_alpha   90.00
_cell.angle_beta   90.00
_cell.angle_gamma   90.00
#
_symmetry.space_group_name_H-M   'P 1'
#
loop_
_entity.id
_entity.type
_entity.pdbx_description
1 polymer ?
#
loop_
_entity_poly.entity_id
_entity_poly.type
_entity_poly.pdbx_seq_one_letter_code
_entity_poly.pdbx_strand_id
1 'polypeptide(L)'
;MNPSPPNDPFSRTLAEWRVNPKPDPTFRPAVWQRIKQRSRETWAAYVRAHLVAWTVTGAAALVVAGWTGHSFARSKIDSSREQMVVSYLGNLDPRVMAKLRP
;
A
#
# COMPACT_ATOMS: atom_id res chain seq x y z
N MET A 1 27.81 -39.72 -2.25
CA MET A 1 28.03 -40.39 -0.96
C MET A 1 29.50 -40.22 -0.62
N ASN A 2 29.83 -39.40 0.38
CA ASN A 2 31.22 -39.31 0.84
C ASN A 2 31.50 -40.46 1.82
N PRO A 3 32.63 -41.17 1.69
CA PRO A 3 33.01 -42.19 2.66
C PRO A 3 33.30 -41.51 4.00
N SER A 4 32.61 -41.93 5.05
CA SER A 4 32.84 -41.41 6.41
C SER A 4 34.16 -41.95 6.97
N PRO A 5 34.92 -41.15 7.73
CA PRO A 5 36.19 -41.59 8.31
C PRO A 5 35.98 -42.74 9.31
N PRO A 6 36.93 -43.68 9.41
CA PRO A 6 36.72 -44.97 10.08
C PRO A 6 36.50 -44.91 11.61
N ASN A 7 36.65 -43.74 12.25
CA ASN A 7 36.54 -43.58 13.71
C ASN A 7 35.84 -42.25 14.07
N ASP A 8 34.64 -42.01 13.56
CA ASP A 8 33.82 -40.89 14.03
C ASP A 8 33.04 -41.29 15.29
N PRO A 9 33.40 -40.77 16.49
CA PRO A 9 32.74 -41.12 17.75
C PRO A 9 31.27 -40.66 17.78
N PHE A 10 30.90 -39.70 16.93
CA PHE A 10 29.54 -39.17 16.87
C PHE A 10 28.61 -39.99 15.99
N SER A 11 29.14 -40.86 15.13
CA SER A 11 28.34 -41.66 14.20
C SER A 11 27.30 -42.55 14.90
N ARG A 12 27.62 -43.12 16.07
CA ARG A 12 26.68 -43.93 16.85
C ARG A 12 25.56 -43.08 17.46
N THR A 13 25.90 -41.96 18.09
CA THR A 13 24.92 -41.01 18.65
C THR A 13 24.04 -40.36 17.57
N LEU A 14 24.60 -40.04 16.39
CA LEU A 14 23.86 -39.47 15.27
C LEU A 14 22.92 -40.51 14.62
N ALA A 15 23.32 -41.78 14.59
CA ALA A 15 22.46 -42.88 14.16
C ALA A 15 21.29 -43.11 15.15
N GLU A 16 21.58 -43.05 16.46
CA GLU A 16 20.59 -43.16 17.53
C GLU A 16 19.58 -42.01 17.53
N TRP A 17 20.06 -40.78 17.22
CA TRP A 17 19.23 -39.58 17.05
C TRP A 17 18.45 -39.55 15.72
N ARG A 18 18.63 -40.55 14.83
CA ARG A 18 18.00 -40.60 13.50
C ARG A 18 18.10 -39.28 12.74
N VAL A 19 19.30 -38.70 12.69
CA VAL A 19 19.56 -37.42 12.00
C VAL A 19 19.20 -37.48 10.51
N ASN A 20 19.11 -38.69 9.94
CA ASN A 20 18.54 -38.93 8.63
C ASN A 20 17.17 -39.66 8.77
N PRO A 21 16.05 -38.92 8.87
CA PRO A 21 14.74 -39.54 8.93
C PRO A 21 14.46 -40.33 7.66
N LYS A 22 13.74 -41.46 7.79
CA LYS A 22 13.34 -42.27 6.64
C LYS A 22 12.52 -41.38 5.69
N PRO A 23 12.87 -41.30 4.39
CA PRO A 23 12.10 -40.49 3.44
C PRO A 23 10.64 -40.95 3.43
N ASP A 24 9.73 -40.03 3.75
CA ASP A 24 8.31 -40.27 3.62
C ASP A 24 7.90 -40.13 2.13
N PRO A 25 7.44 -41.21 1.48
CA PRO A 25 7.02 -41.15 0.08
C PRO A 25 5.82 -40.22 -0.14
N THR A 26 5.05 -39.94 0.90
CA THR A 26 3.88 -39.06 0.84
C THR A 26 4.21 -37.58 1.09
N PHE A 27 5.45 -37.26 1.47
CA PHE A 27 5.86 -35.89 1.77
C PHE A 27 5.66 -34.95 0.58
N ARG A 28 6.17 -35.31 -0.60
CA ARG A 28 6.03 -34.50 -1.82
C ARG A 28 4.56 -34.28 -2.21
N PRO A 29 3.72 -35.31 -2.36
CA PRO A 29 2.31 -35.09 -2.70
C PRO A 29 1.57 -34.30 -1.62
N ALA A 30 1.85 -34.51 -0.33
CA ALA A 30 1.24 -33.75 0.76
C ALA A 30 1.62 -32.26 0.73
N VAL A 31 2.89 -31.93 0.46
CA VAL A 31 3.34 -30.54 0.29
C VAL A 31 2.65 -29.89 -0.90
N TRP A 32 2.60 -30.57 -2.05
CA TRP A 32 1.94 -30.04 -3.24
C TRP A 32 0.43 -29.86 -3.05
N GLN A 33 -0.23 -30.74 -2.30
CA GLN A 33 -1.64 -30.60 -1.97
C GLN A 33 -1.89 -29.35 -1.10
N ARG A 34 -1.04 -29.09 -0.11
CA ARG A 34 -1.11 -27.87 0.73
C ARG A 34 -0.89 -26.61 -0.08
N ILE A 35 0.09 -26.60 -1.00
CA ILE A 35 0.35 -25.47 -1.90
C ILE A 35 -0.87 -25.19 -2.80
N LYS A 36 -1.46 -26.24 -3.38
CA LYS A 36 -2.67 -26.12 -4.22
C LYS A 36 -3.91 -25.65 -3.45
N GLN A 37 -4.02 -25.99 -2.17
CA GLN A 37 -5.09 -25.47 -1.32
C GLN A 37 -4.90 -23.97 -1.04
N ARG A 38 -3.69 -23.53 -0.73
CA ARG A 38 -3.38 -22.09 -0.54
C ARG A 38 -3.55 -21.28 -1.82
N SER A 39 -3.26 -21.85 -2.99
CA SER A 39 -3.45 -21.14 -4.27
C SER A 39 -4.93 -20.94 -4.64
N ARG A 40 -5.88 -21.53 -3.91
CA ARG A 40 -7.32 -21.29 -4.11
C ARG A 40 -7.84 -20.05 -3.38
N GLU A 41 -7.00 -19.42 -2.57
CA GLU A 41 -7.34 -18.16 -1.91
C GLU A 41 -7.37 -17.06 -2.97
N THR A 42 -8.56 -16.78 -3.49
CA THR A 42 -8.75 -15.83 -4.58
C THR A 42 -8.72 -14.40 -4.05
N TRP A 43 -8.21 -13.48 -4.86
CA TRP A 43 -8.26 -12.04 -4.58
C TRP A 43 -9.67 -11.57 -4.18
N ALA A 44 -10.70 -12.10 -4.84
CA ALA A 44 -12.09 -11.79 -4.52
C ALA A 44 -12.51 -12.24 -3.11
N ALA A 45 -12.00 -13.39 -2.63
CA ALA A 45 -12.24 -13.85 -1.26
C ALA A 45 -11.56 -12.92 -0.24
N TYR A 46 -10.33 -12.48 -0.53
CA TYR A 46 -9.61 -11.52 0.30
C TYR A 46 -10.35 -10.18 0.41
N VAL A 47 -10.78 -9.62 -0.72
CA VAL A 47 -11.54 -8.36 -0.75
C VAL A 47 -12.87 -8.51 -0.01
N ARG A 48 -13.59 -9.63 -0.20
CA ARG A 48 -14.84 -9.90 0.54
C ARG A 48 -14.63 -10.00 2.04
N ALA A 49 -13.57 -10.67 2.49
CA ALA A 49 -13.23 -10.77 3.91
C ALA A 49 -12.90 -9.40 4.53
N HIS A 50 -12.37 -8.47 3.72
CA HIS A 50 -11.94 -7.14 4.16
C HIS A 50 -12.83 -6.02 3.64
N LEU A 51 -14.07 -6.32 3.22
CA LEU A 51 -14.98 -5.35 2.61
C LEU A 51 -15.17 -4.12 3.50
N VAL A 52 -15.35 -4.32 4.80
CA VAL A 52 -15.52 -3.24 5.78
C VAL A 52 -14.28 -2.33 5.85
N ALA A 53 -13.08 -2.90 5.83
CA ALA A 53 -11.85 -2.11 5.85
C ALA A 53 -11.69 -1.28 4.57
N TRP A 54 -12.01 -1.88 3.41
CA TRP A 54 -11.96 -1.19 2.13
C TRP A 54 -13.02 -0.09 2.00
N THR A 55 -14.24 -0.32 2.48
CA THR A 55 -15.29 0.71 2.46
C THR A 55 -14.95 1.88 3.37
N VAL A 56 -14.44 1.62 4.58
CA VAL A 56 -13.98 2.69 5.49
C VAL A 56 -12.84 3.48 4.87
N THR A 57 -11.86 2.80 4.27
CA THR A 57 -10.73 3.46 3.60
C THR A 57 -11.20 4.32 2.43
N GLY A 58 -12.12 3.80 1.61
CA GLY A 58 -12.70 4.55 0.50
C GLY A 58 -13.50 5.76 0.96
N ALA A 59 -14.33 5.61 2.00
CA ALA A 59 -15.10 6.72 2.57
C ALA A 59 -14.18 7.81 3.14
N ALA A 60 -13.13 7.43 3.87
CA ALA A 60 -12.14 8.36 4.40
C ALA A 60 -11.43 9.13 3.26
N ALA A 61 -11.04 8.43 2.19
CA ALA A 61 -10.43 9.07 1.03
C ALA A 61 -11.36 10.11 0.37
N LEU A 62 -12.64 9.79 0.23
CA LEU A 62 -13.64 10.73 -0.32
C LEU A 62 -13.82 11.97 0.57
N VAL A 63 -13.86 11.80 1.89
CA VAL A 63 -13.96 12.92 2.84
C VAL A 63 -12.74 13.84 2.73
N VAL A 64 -11.54 13.27 2.73
CA VAL A 64 -10.29 14.04 2.61
C VAL A 64 -10.22 14.79 1.28
N ALA A 65 -10.58 14.12 0.17
CA ALA A 65 -10.62 14.74 -1.15
C ALA A 65 -11.63 15.91 -1.20
N GLY A 66 -12.83 15.71 -0.65
CA GLY A 66 -13.87 16.74 -0.58
C GLY A 66 -13.43 17.95 0.24
N TRP A 67 -12.85 17.72 1.42
CA TRP A 67 -12.36 18.81 2.28
C TRP A 67 -11.24 19.62 1.62
N THR A 68 -10.28 18.92 1.03
CA THR A 68 -9.12 19.53 0.37
C THR A 68 -9.57 20.32 -0.86
N GLY A 69 -10.45 19.74 -1.68
CA GLY A 69 -11.01 20.40 -2.85
C GLY A 69 -11.81 21.66 -2.48
N HIS A 70 -12.62 21.60 -1.43
CA HIS A 70 -13.38 22.75 -0.94
C HIS A 70 -12.45 23.89 -0.47
N SER A 71 -11.42 23.54 0.30
CA SER A 71 -10.46 24.51 0.81
C SER A 71 -9.68 25.19 -0.32
N PHE A 72 -9.24 24.43 -1.31
CA PHE A 72 -8.57 24.95 -2.50
C PHE A 72 -9.48 25.84 -3.34
N ALA A 73 -10.73 25.44 -3.56
CA ALA A 73 -11.70 26.26 -4.28
C ALA A 73 -11.93 27.60 -3.58
N ARG A 74 -12.02 27.60 -2.25
CA ARG A 74 -12.20 28.82 -1.45
C ARG A 74 -11.02 29.78 -1.59
N SER A 75 -9.79 29.30 -1.46
CA SER A 75 -8.61 30.17 -1.63
C SER A 75 -8.50 30.74 -3.05
N LYS A 76 -8.89 29.93 -4.06
CA LYS A 76 -8.92 30.39 -5.45
C LYS A 76 -9.96 31.47 -5.70
N ILE A 77 -11.13 31.36 -5.08
CA ILE A 77 -12.19 32.40 -5.15
C ILE A 77 -11.71 33.69 -4.48
N ASP A 78 -11.10 33.61 -3.31
CA ASP A 78 -10.60 34.78 -2.60
C ASP A 78 -9.51 35.50 -3.42
N SER A 79 -8.54 34.75 -3.96
CA SER A 79 -7.53 35.31 -4.87
C SER A 79 -8.13 35.94 -6.13
N SER A 80 -9.17 35.31 -6.70
CA SER A 80 -9.85 35.83 -7.90
C SER A 80 -10.63 37.11 -7.60
N ARG A 81 -11.20 37.25 -6.39
CA ARG A 81 -11.86 38.47 -5.94
C ARG A 81 -10.89 39.62 -5.79
N GLU A 82 -9.72 39.38 -5.23
CA GLU A 82 -8.67 40.41 -5.11
C GLU A 82 -8.26 40.94 -6.49
N GLN A 83 -8.04 40.05 -7.46
CA GLN A 83 -7.75 40.44 -8.84
C GLN A 83 -8.89 41.24 -9.48
N MET A 84 -10.14 40.85 -9.24
CA MET A 84 -11.31 41.57 -9.73
C MET A 84 -11.41 42.99 -9.14
N VAL A 85 -11.16 43.16 -7.84
CA VAL A 85 -11.18 44.48 -7.19
C VAL A 85 -10.06 45.38 -7.74
N VAL A 86 -8.85 44.84 -7.89
CA VAL A 86 -7.72 45.60 -8.45
C VAL A 86 -8.03 46.08 -9.88
N SER A 87 -8.55 45.18 -10.73
CA SER A 87 -8.93 45.57 -12.10
C SER A 87 -10.07 46.58 -12.15
N TYR A 88 -11.07 46.44 -11.28
CA TYR A 88 -12.19 47.38 -11.20
C TYR A 88 -11.73 48.78 -10.75
N LEU A 89 -10.95 48.86 -9.67
CA LEU A 89 -10.41 50.13 -9.17
C LEU A 89 -9.42 50.76 -10.15
N GLY A 90 -8.60 49.97 -10.84
CA GLY A 90 -7.71 50.47 -11.88
C GLY A 90 -8.48 51.11 -13.04
N ASN A 91 -9.65 50.56 -13.41
CA ASN A 91 -10.48 51.14 -14.47
C ASN A 91 -11.34 52.32 -14.01
N LEU A 92 -11.69 52.41 -12.72
CA LEU A 92 -12.56 53.46 -12.18
C LEU A 92 -11.82 54.66 -11.58
N ASP A 93 -10.66 54.47 -10.95
CA ASP A 93 -9.98 55.51 -10.18
C ASP A 93 -8.78 56.11 -10.94
N PRO A 94 -8.87 57.39 -11.38
CA PRO A 94 -7.76 58.10 -12.02
C PRO A 94 -6.50 58.18 -11.16
N ARG A 95 -6.62 58.16 -9.83
CA ARG A 95 -5.47 58.24 -8.90
C ARG A 95 -4.66 56.95 -8.88
N VAL A 96 -5.32 55.80 -9.03
CA VAL A 96 -4.68 54.49 -9.17
C VAL A 96 -3.98 54.38 -10.53
N MET A 97 -4.63 54.83 -11.61
CA MET A 97 -4.01 54.98 -12.94
C MET A 97 -2.77 55.88 -12.93
N ALA A 98 -2.81 57.00 -12.20
CA ALA A 98 -1.68 57.93 -12.09
C ALA A 98 -0.49 57.34 -11.32
N LYS A 99 -0.73 56.44 -10.35
CA LYS A 99 0.34 55.72 -9.62
C LYS A 99 0.94 54.54 -10.40
N LEU A 100 0.26 54.04 -11.44
CA LEU A 100 0.69 52.92 -12.28
C LEU A 100 1.38 53.35 -13.59
N ARG A 101 1.39 54.66 -13.91
CA ARG A 101 2.10 55.23 -15.05
C ARG A 101 3.56 55.53 -14.63
N PRO A 102 4.59 55.06 -15.37
CA PRO A 102 6.00 55.32 -15.03
C PRO A 102 6.38 56.79 -15.14
#